data_AF-A0A954LYF9-F1
#
_entry.id   AF-A0A954LYF9-F1
#
_cell.length_a   1.000
_cell.length_b   1.000
_cell.length_c   1.000
_cell.angle_alpha   90.00
_cell.angle_beta   90.00
_cell.angle_gamma   90.00
#
_symmetry.space_group_name_H-M   'P 1'
#
loop_
_entity.id
_entity.type
_entity.pdbx_description
1 polymer ?
#
loop_
_entity_poly.entity_id
_entity_poly.type
_entity_poly.pdbx_seq_one_letter_code
_entity_poly.pdbx_strand_id
1 'polypeptide(L)'
;MSHLKSCHCCGLIQTSPDGVAAVCARCETGLESWVGRLSGNRLSAMFAIAALILYVPAVTMPFLRIEQLGRVRVSSLLVGMQQLFAEGHTFVGLIVLTFSIITPLVKLTALLTLSQKRWRLPDRHRALTYRTVEQLGRWGMLDVLLVAVMVAFIKLGGVVEFGAGPGLAAFALFVIVSLIASVTFDPYCLWDDGLALAANTGGAAVTNGKESSTPIGDAKPQAVSAGEDIPQAKVAERRRGLWLWIIPLVALCVVGWFTWSAFAERGRLITISFSDGHGIQQGDELRYHGILAGKVENVRLTDDLATIELDVRLTPESDGLGREGARFWIVRPQADLTGIAGLETVVGSKYLTVLPTSEKGALADEFVGLDEPPLPDLEHAGGVEIVLQSAQGNGLRSGLGVFYRNIRIGGVIETGLADDGTAVETRVYIQPQYRHLICERTEFWNAGGVHVVGGLTSLSVHIGTLESLIRGGIGVSVPPHAGDEVPPGHEFRLHDRPEKEWLEWQPTVSTR
;
A
#
# COMPACT_ATOMS: atom_id res chain seq x y z
N MET A 1 10.09 -13.58 -60.45
CA MET A 1 10.80 -13.10 -61.66
C MET A 1 11.85 -12.16 -61.13
N SER A 2 13.14 -12.39 -61.37
CA SER A 2 14.21 -11.57 -60.77
C SER A 2 14.08 -10.10 -61.16
N HIS A 3 13.66 -9.24 -60.22
CA HIS A 3 13.61 -7.81 -60.44
C HIS A 3 15.03 -7.21 -60.43
N LEU A 4 15.31 -6.36 -61.42
CA LEU A 4 16.52 -5.57 -61.46
C LEU A 4 16.45 -4.46 -60.40
N LYS A 5 17.47 -4.38 -59.54
CA LYS A 5 17.62 -3.31 -58.54
C LYS A 5 18.96 -2.62 -58.73
N SER A 6 18.98 -1.29 -58.62
CA SER A 6 20.21 -0.50 -58.60
C SER A 6 20.72 -0.35 -57.16
N CYS A 7 22.04 -0.45 -56.99
CA CYS A 7 22.68 -0.12 -55.71
C CYS A 7 22.74 1.40 -55.54
N HIS A 8 22.24 1.92 -54.42
CA HIS A 8 22.30 3.35 -54.10
C HIS A 8 23.71 3.85 -53.76
N CYS A 9 24.63 2.96 -53.35
CA CYS A 9 26.01 3.33 -53.01
C CYS A 9 26.93 3.33 -54.24
N CYS A 10 26.93 2.24 -55.02
CA CYS A 10 27.87 2.07 -56.14
C CYS A 10 27.23 2.13 -57.53
N GLY A 11 25.91 2.32 -57.63
CA GLY A 11 25.17 2.41 -58.90
C GLY A 11 24.98 1.09 -59.64
N LEU A 12 25.53 -0.03 -59.17
CA LEU A 12 25.46 -1.33 -59.86
C LEU A 12 24.02 -1.83 -60.02
N ILE A 13 23.60 -2.07 -61.25
CA ILE A 13 22.33 -2.74 -61.58
C ILE A 13 22.56 -4.25 -61.50
N GLN A 14 21.77 -4.92 -60.67
CA GLN A 14 21.91 -6.35 -60.39
C GLN A 14 20.54 -7.01 -60.19
N THR A 15 20.46 -8.31 -60.46
CA THR A 15 19.24 -9.08 -60.19
C THR A 15 19.15 -9.43 -58.70
N SER A 16 18.02 -9.10 -58.07
CA SER A 16 17.72 -9.48 -56.69
C SER A 16 16.78 -10.69 -56.68
N PRO A 17 17.05 -11.74 -55.88
CA PRO A 17 16.07 -12.78 -55.62
C PRO A 17 14.84 -12.18 -54.92
N ASP A 18 13.63 -12.62 -55.31
CA ASP A 18 12.38 -12.16 -54.71
C ASP A 18 12.26 -12.67 -53.27
N GLY A 19 11.92 -11.78 -52.32
CA GLY A 19 11.60 -12.15 -50.93
C GLY A 19 12.79 -12.42 -50.01
N VAL A 20 14.04 -12.25 -50.47
CA VAL A 20 15.25 -12.47 -49.67
C VAL A 20 16.05 -11.17 -49.53
N ALA A 21 16.52 -10.88 -48.32
CA ALA A 21 17.37 -9.73 -48.06
C ALA A 21 18.67 -9.87 -48.87
N ALA A 22 18.95 -8.90 -49.74
CA ALA A 22 20.04 -8.98 -50.69
C ALA A 22 21.04 -7.83 -50.48
N VAL A 23 22.32 -8.11 -50.60
CA VAL A 23 23.40 -7.12 -50.59
C VAL A 23 24.04 -7.02 -51.97
N CYS A 24 24.56 -5.84 -52.28
CA CYS A 24 25.21 -5.58 -53.55
C CYS A 24 26.43 -6.50 -53.74
N ALA A 25 26.52 -7.14 -54.90
CA ALA A 25 27.63 -8.04 -55.23
C ALA A 25 29.01 -7.35 -55.23
N ARG A 26 29.05 -6.02 -55.42
CA ARG A 26 30.29 -5.23 -55.54
C ARG A 26 30.72 -4.53 -54.26
N CYS A 27 29.81 -3.82 -53.61
CA CYS A 27 30.12 -2.99 -52.43
C CYS A 27 29.50 -3.52 -51.13
N GLU A 28 28.82 -4.66 -51.20
CA GLU A 28 28.15 -5.32 -50.06
C GLU A 28 27.10 -4.44 -49.35
N THR A 29 26.72 -3.31 -49.97
CA THR A 29 25.67 -2.44 -49.45
C THR A 29 24.30 -3.10 -49.65
N GLY A 30 23.49 -3.18 -48.60
CA GLY A 30 22.14 -3.76 -48.66
C GLY A 30 21.27 -3.10 -49.73
N LEU A 31 20.70 -3.89 -50.64
CA LEU A 31 19.87 -3.43 -51.77
C LEU A 31 18.41 -3.21 -51.40
N GLU A 32 18.02 -3.55 -50.19
CA GLU A 32 16.77 -3.09 -49.61
C GLU A 32 16.88 -1.58 -49.38
N SER A 33 15.86 -0.84 -49.84
CA SER A 33 15.70 0.57 -49.49
C SER A 33 15.74 0.70 -47.96
N TRP A 34 16.19 1.85 -47.44
CA TRP A 34 16.15 2.09 -45.99
C TRP A 34 14.72 1.88 -45.43
N VAL A 35 13.69 2.19 -46.23
CA VAL A 35 12.27 1.87 -46.01
C VAL A 35 12.02 0.35 -45.92
N GLY A 36 12.65 -0.45 -46.79
CA GLY A 36 12.66 -1.92 -46.77
C GLY A 36 13.26 -2.55 -45.51
N ARG A 37 14.27 -1.91 -44.91
CA ARG A 37 15.03 -2.48 -43.77
C ARG A 37 14.24 -2.46 -42.45
N LEU A 38 13.28 -1.54 -42.32
CA LEU A 38 12.26 -1.49 -41.25
C LEU A 38 10.88 -2.01 -41.68
N SER A 39 10.70 -2.45 -42.94
CA SER A 39 9.42 -2.72 -43.64
C SER A 39 8.48 -3.81 -43.07
N GLY A 40 8.69 -4.23 -41.83
CA GLY A 40 7.65 -4.87 -41.06
C GLY A 40 7.12 -3.90 -40.03
N ASN A 41 5.81 -3.65 -40.05
CA ASN A 41 5.09 -3.10 -38.89
C ASN A 41 5.29 -3.96 -37.61
N ARG A 42 6.00 -5.09 -37.68
CA ARG A 42 6.51 -5.91 -36.57
C ARG A 42 7.05 -5.10 -35.40
N LEU A 43 7.86 -4.05 -35.63
CA LEU A 43 8.40 -3.22 -34.55
C LEU A 43 7.27 -2.49 -33.81
N SER A 44 6.38 -1.83 -34.56
CA SER A 44 5.16 -1.21 -34.03
C SER A 44 4.26 -2.22 -33.30
N ALA A 45 4.14 -3.46 -33.80
CA ALA A 45 3.41 -4.52 -33.09
C ALA A 45 4.05 -4.90 -31.75
N MET A 46 5.38 -5.02 -31.67
CA MET A 46 6.06 -5.36 -30.41
C MET A 46 5.88 -4.26 -29.37
N PHE A 47 6.01 -2.99 -29.77
CA PHE A 47 5.73 -1.86 -28.87
C PHE A 47 4.25 -1.76 -28.50
N ALA A 48 3.32 -2.06 -29.43
CA ALA A 48 1.88 -2.10 -29.12
C ALA A 48 1.54 -3.21 -28.13
N ILE A 49 2.15 -4.40 -28.25
CA ILE A 49 2.01 -5.50 -27.27
C ILE A 49 2.60 -5.09 -25.92
N ALA A 50 3.81 -4.51 -25.89
CA ALA A 50 4.44 -4.04 -24.67
C ALA A 50 3.60 -2.95 -23.97
N ALA A 51 3.05 -2.00 -24.72
CA ALA A 51 2.13 -0.99 -24.19
C ALA A 51 0.84 -1.61 -23.64
N LEU A 52 0.28 -2.64 -24.31
CA LEU A 52 -0.91 -3.34 -23.84
C LEU A 52 -0.65 -4.11 -22.53
N ILE A 53 0.55 -4.67 -22.36
CA ILE A 53 0.99 -5.30 -21.11
C ILE A 53 1.13 -4.25 -20.00
N LEU A 54 1.78 -3.11 -20.27
CA LEU A 54 1.97 -2.03 -19.31
C LEU A 54 0.68 -1.28 -18.96
N TYR A 55 -0.32 -1.31 -19.84
CA TYR A 55 -1.62 -0.68 -19.63
C TYR A 55 -2.34 -1.24 -18.40
N VAL A 56 -2.25 -2.54 -18.15
CA VAL A 56 -2.92 -3.19 -17.01
C VAL A 56 -2.48 -2.58 -15.68
N PRO A 57 -1.19 -2.62 -15.29
CA PRO A 57 -0.75 -2.00 -14.05
C PRO A 57 -0.92 -0.48 -14.06
N ALA A 58 -0.77 0.19 -15.21
CA ALA A 58 -0.96 1.65 -15.30
C ALA A 58 -2.37 2.11 -14.90
N VAL A 59 -3.41 1.31 -15.17
CA VAL A 59 -4.80 1.63 -14.84
C VAL A 59 -5.20 1.11 -13.45
N THR A 60 -4.68 -0.06 -13.04
CA THR A 60 -5.10 -0.70 -11.79
C THR A 60 -4.31 -0.25 -10.58
N MET A 61 -3.03 0.13 -10.74
CA MET A 61 -2.17 0.49 -9.62
C MET A 61 -2.51 1.86 -9.03
N PRO A 62 -2.24 2.06 -7.72
CA PRO A 62 -2.49 3.33 -7.06
C PRO A 62 -1.63 4.44 -7.67
N PHE A 63 -2.30 5.50 -8.11
CA PHE A 63 -1.66 6.63 -8.80
C PHE A 63 -1.15 7.67 -7.81
N LEU A 64 -1.95 7.91 -6.76
CA LEU A 64 -1.70 8.90 -5.73
C LEU A 64 -2.12 8.32 -4.39
N ARG A 65 -1.26 8.47 -3.37
CA ARG A 65 -1.60 8.25 -1.97
C ARG A 65 -1.76 9.61 -1.33
N ILE A 66 -2.99 9.94 -0.92
CA ILE A 66 -3.28 11.19 -0.19
C ILE A 66 -3.47 10.84 1.28
N GLU A 67 -2.63 11.43 2.13
CA GLU A 67 -2.81 11.39 3.58
C GLU A 67 -3.45 12.71 4.02
N GLN A 68 -4.77 12.71 4.23
CA GLN A 68 -5.47 13.87 4.80
C GLN A 68 -6.22 13.43 6.05
N LEU A 69 -5.90 14.06 7.19
CA LEU A 69 -6.65 13.91 8.46
C LEU A 69 -6.82 12.44 8.89
N GLY A 70 -5.75 11.64 8.84
CA GLY A 70 -5.75 10.23 9.25
C GLY A 70 -6.41 9.25 8.25
N ARG A 71 -7.18 9.73 7.26
CA ARG A 71 -7.73 8.89 6.18
C ARG A 71 -6.76 8.81 5.01
N VAL A 72 -6.10 7.66 4.88
CA VAL A 72 -5.28 7.35 3.70
C VAL A 72 -6.23 6.97 2.58
N ARG A 73 -6.50 7.91 1.65
CA ARG A 73 -7.23 7.60 0.42
C ARG A 73 -6.24 7.26 -0.68
N VAL A 74 -6.27 5.99 -1.08
CA VAL A 74 -5.49 5.46 -2.18
C VAL A 74 -6.41 5.44 -3.41
N SER A 75 -6.13 6.29 -4.39
CA SER A 75 -6.92 6.35 -5.63
C SER A 75 -6.09 5.86 -6.82
N SER A 76 -6.55 4.80 -7.48
CA SER A 76 -6.15 4.46 -8.85
C SER A 76 -7.07 5.15 -9.86
N LEU A 77 -6.70 5.16 -11.14
CA LEU A 77 -7.58 5.68 -12.21
C LEU A 77 -8.93 4.94 -12.24
N LEU A 78 -8.90 3.63 -12.00
CA LEU A 78 -10.11 2.81 -11.98
C LEU A 78 -10.99 3.09 -10.74
N VAL A 79 -10.38 3.16 -9.55
CA VAL A 79 -11.11 3.44 -8.30
C VAL A 79 -11.68 4.86 -8.32
N GLY A 80 -10.90 5.84 -8.80
CA GLY A 80 -11.37 7.22 -8.95
C GLY A 80 -12.58 7.31 -9.89
N MET A 81 -12.60 6.54 -10.98
CA MET A 81 -13.75 6.45 -11.88
C MET A 81 -14.97 5.81 -11.20
N GLN A 82 -14.81 4.69 -10.51
CA GLN A 82 -15.89 4.03 -9.79
C GLN A 82 -16.51 4.95 -8.73
N GLN A 83 -15.66 5.69 -8.01
CA GLN A 83 -16.11 6.65 -7.01
C GLN A 83 -16.91 7.80 -7.64
N LEU A 84 -16.49 8.29 -8.81
CA LEU A 84 -17.21 9.34 -9.53
C LEU A 84 -18.62 8.90 -9.96
N PHE A 85 -18.78 7.61 -10.30
CA PHE A 85 -20.10 7.02 -10.57
C PHE A 85 -20.92 6.83 -9.30
N ALA A 86 -20.29 6.40 -8.20
CA ALA A 86 -20.95 6.24 -6.91
C ALA A 86 -21.45 7.58 -6.34
N GLU A 87 -20.71 8.67 -6.55
CA GLU A 87 -21.09 10.03 -6.17
C GLU A 87 -22.16 10.66 -7.10
N GLY A 88 -22.61 9.93 -8.12
CA GLY A 88 -23.69 10.38 -9.02
C GLY A 88 -23.23 11.28 -10.18
N HIS A 89 -21.93 11.54 -10.32
CA HIS A 89 -21.36 12.34 -11.42
C HIS A 89 -21.16 11.53 -12.71
N THR A 90 -22.23 10.88 -13.19
CA THR A 90 -22.19 9.93 -14.32
C THR A 90 -21.62 10.53 -15.60
N PHE A 91 -21.93 11.81 -15.89
CA PHE A 91 -21.45 12.49 -17.09
C PHE A 91 -19.92 12.61 -17.12
N VAL A 92 -19.32 13.07 -16.01
CA VAL A 92 -17.87 13.22 -15.91
C VAL A 92 -17.20 11.84 -15.91
N GLY A 93 -17.79 10.85 -15.22
CA GLY A 93 -17.29 9.47 -15.22
C GLY A 93 -17.21 8.86 -16.61
N LEU A 94 -18.24 9.08 -17.44
CA LEU A 94 -18.28 8.57 -18.81
C LEU A 94 -17.22 9.19 -19.72
N ILE A 95 -16.95 10.49 -19.56
CA ILE A 95 -15.87 11.18 -20.27
C ILE A 95 -14.51 10.58 -19.90
N VAL A 96 -14.22 10.47 -18.60
CA VAL A 96 -12.94 9.92 -18.11
C VAL A 96 -12.75 8.48 -18.56
N LEU A 97 -13.80 7.63 -18.46
CA LEU A 97 -13.78 6.25 -18.96
C LEU A 97 -13.43 6.20 -20.46
N THR A 98 -14.08 7.04 -21.26
CA THR A 98 -13.91 7.03 -22.72
C THR A 98 -12.50 7.46 -23.13
N PHE A 99 -11.95 8.51 -22.51
CA PHE A 99 -10.65 9.07 -22.91
C PHE A 99 -9.46 8.36 -22.25
N SER A 100 -9.59 7.91 -21.00
CA SER A 100 -8.46 7.34 -20.25
C SER A 100 -8.37 5.82 -20.37
N ILE A 101 -9.50 5.12 -20.58
CA ILE A 101 -9.54 3.65 -20.63
C ILE A 101 -9.83 3.15 -22.05
N ILE A 102 -10.93 3.58 -22.67
CA ILE A 102 -11.39 3.05 -23.96
C ILE A 102 -10.47 3.50 -25.11
N THR A 103 -10.20 4.80 -25.22
CA THR A 103 -9.43 5.38 -26.33
C THR A 103 -8.03 4.75 -26.49
N PRO A 104 -7.22 4.58 -25.42
CA PRO A 104 -5.90 3.96 -25.56
C PRO A 104 -5.98 2.48 -25.95
N LEU A 105 -6.94 1.75 -25.41
CA LEU A 105 -7.13 0.32 -25.70
C LEU A 105 -7.55 0.12 -27.17
N VAL A 106 -8.49 0.93 -27.67
CA VAL A 106 -8.89 0.90 -29.08
C VAL A 106 -7.71 1.28 -29.99
N LYS A 107 -6.94 2.32 -29.65
CA LYS A 107 -5.76 2.73 -30.44
C LYS A 107 -4.70 1.62 -30.53
N LEU A 108 -4.33 1.01 -29.40
CA LEU A 108 -3.28 -0.02 -29.37
C LEU A 108 -3.70 -1.32 -30.03
N THR A 109 -4.96 -1.75 -29.85
CA THR A 109 -5.50 -2.94 -30.54
C THR A 109 -5.63 -2.71 -32.05
N ALA A 110 -6.04 -1.52 -32.47
CA ALA A 110 -6.09 -1.13 -33.87
C ALA A 110 -4.69 -1.09 -34.52
N LEU A 111 -3.68 -0.54 -33.85
CA LEU A 111 -2.29 -0.59 -34.32
C LEU A 111 -1.77 -2.03 -34.41
N LEU A 112 -2.06 -2.86 -33.41
CA LEU A 112 -1.66 -4.26 -33.39
C LEU A 112 -2.28 -5.07 -34.54
N THR A 113 -3.58 -4.88 -34.79
CA THR A 113 -4.30 -5.56 -35.88
C THR A 113 -3.82 -5.11 -37.26
N LEU A 114 -3.56 -3.81 -37.46
CA LEU A 114 -2.97 -3.29 -38.70
C LEU A 114 -1.52 -3.75 -38.94
N SER A 115 -0.79 -4.02 -37.85
CA SER A 115 0.60 -4.48 -37.93
C SER A 115 0.73 -5.98 -38.23
N GLN A 116 -0.24 -6.80 -37.80
CA GLN A 116 -0.21 -8.24 -38.00
C GLN A 116 -0.65 -8.65 -39.41
N LYS A 117 0.32 -9.00 -40.28
CA LYS A 117 0.07 -9.62 -41.60
C LYS A 117 -0.71 -10.94 -41.56
N ARG A 118 -0.86 -11.55 -40.37
CA ARG A 118 -1.62 -12.81 -40.17
C ARG A 118 -3.13 -12.61 -40.30
N TRP A 119 -3.64 -11.40 -40.00
CA TRP A 119 -5.07 -11.10 -40.05
C TRP A 119 -5.36 -10.47 -41.41
N ARG A 120 -5.87 -11.29 -42.35
CA ARG A 120 -6.28 -10.83 -43.70
C ARG A 120 -7.59 -10.04 -43.63
N LEU A 121 -7.53 -8.87 -43.00
CA LEU A 121 -8.65 -7.92 -42.99
C LEU A 121 -8.92 -7.43 -44.42
N PRO A 122 -10.19 -7.30 -44.84
CA PRO A 122 -10.53 -6.69 -46.12
C PRO A 122 -10.06 -5.22 -46.18
N ASP A 123 -9.72 -4.73 -47.37
CA ASP A 123 -9.15 -3.39 -47.57
C ASP A 123 -10.03 -2.26 -46.99
N ARG A 124 -11.35 -2.43 -47.01
CA ARG A 124 -12.31 -1.49 -46.37
C ARG A 124 -12.14 -1.40 -44.86
N HIS A 125 -11.97 -2.55 -44.20
CA HIS A 125 -11.76 -2.58 -42.74
C HIS A 125 -10.38 -2.04 -42.38
N ARG A 126 -9.35 -2.29 -43.20
CA ARG A 126 -8.01 -1.69 -43.01
C ARG A 126 -8.05 -0.17 -43.08
N ALA A 127 -8.71 0.38 -44.10
CA ALA A 127 -8.88 1.83 -44.25
C ALA A 127 -9.67 2.44 -43.08
N LEU A 128 -10.76 1.79 -42.66
CA LEU A 128 -11.57 2.26 -41.52
C LEU A 128 -10.78 2.24 -40.22
N THR A 129 -10.10 1.14 -39.90
CA THR A 129 -9.28 1.01 -38.69
C THR A 129 -8.15 2.04 -38.68
N TYR A 130 -7.48 2.27 -39.81
CA TYR A 130 -6.45 3.31 -39.91
C TYR A 130 -7.03 4.72 -39.66
N ARG A 131 -8.17 5.04 -40.26
CA ARG A 131 -8.86 6.33 -40.05
C ARG A 131 -9.28 6.52 -38.59
N THR A 132 -9.75 5.46 -37.94
CA THR A 132 -10.09 5.45 -36.52
C THR A 132 -8.84 5.69 -35.66
N VAL A 133 -7.69 5.07 -35.97
CA VAL A 133 -6.42 5.31 -35.27
C VAL A 133 -5.95 6.75 -35.42
N GLU A 134 -6.03 7.33 -36.61
CA GLU A 134 -5.65 8.72 -36.85
C GLU A 134 -6.56 9.69 -36.10
N GLN A 135 -7.87 9.42 -36.09
CA GLN A 135 -8.84 10.20 -35.33
C GLN A 135 -8.61 10.06 -33.81
N LEU A 136 -8.44 8.85 -33.29
CA LEU A 136 -8.09 8.61 -31.88
C LEU A 136 -6.75 9.24 -31.50
N GLY A 137 -5.78 9.30 -32.42
CA GLY A 137 -4.50 9.98 -32.20
C GLY A 137 -4.65 11.47 -31.97
N ARG A 138 -5.60 12.13 -32.66
CA ARG A 138 -5.91 13.56 -32.48
C ARG A 138 -6.63 13.87 -31.16
N TRP A 139 -7.38 12.91 -30.64
CA TRP A 139 -8.16 13.04 -29.39
C TRP A 139 -7.46 12.43 -28.18
N GLY A 140 -6.48 11.55 -28.41
CA GLY A 140 -5.74 10.80 -27.40
C GLY A 140 -4.75 11.69 -26.67
N MET A 141 -5.26 12.49 -25.74
CA MET A 141 -4.50 13.47 -24.96
C MET A 141 -3.84 12.87 -23.71
N LEU A 142 -3.37 11.61 -23.78
CA LEU A 142 -2.73 10.94 -22.64
C LEU A 142 -1.47 11.70 -22.16
N ASP A 143 -0.75 12.30 -23.10
CA ASP A 143 0.46 13.08 -22.82
C ASP A 143 0.12 14.34 -22.00
N VAL A 144 -0.96 15.02 -22.32
CA VAL A 144 -1.39 16.21 -21.56
C VAL A 144 -2.03 15.82 -20.24
N LEU A 145 -2.70 14.65 -20.14
CA LEU A 145 -3.15 14.12 -18.86
C LEU A 145 -1.96 13.88 -17.91
N LEU A 146 -0.87 13.29 -18.41
CA LEU A 146 0.36 13.12 -17.63
C LEU A 146 0.93 14.46 -17.17
N VAL A 147 1.02 15.45 -18.06
CA VAL A 147 1.50 16.80 -17.72
C VAL A 147 0.58 17.47 -16.70
N ALA A 148 -0.75 17.37 -16.86
CA ALA A 148 -1.72 17.93 -15.92
C ALA A 148 -1.58 17.32 -14.53
N VAL A 149 -1.40 16.00 -14.43
CA VAL A 149 -1.16 15.32 -13.15
C VAL A 149 0.17 15.75 -12.53
N MET A 150 1.24 15.85 -13.33
CA MET A 150 2.55 16.34 -12.86
C MET A 150 2.46 17.78 -12.32
N VAL A 151 1.79 18.66 -13.05
CA VAL A 151 1.57 20.07 -12.63
C VAL A 151 0.70 20.13 -11.38
N ALA A 152 -0.35 19.30 -11.29
CA ALA A 152 -1.16 19.21 -10.08
C ALA A 152 -0.30 18.77 -8.88
N PHE A 153 0.55 17.75 -9.05
CA PHE A 153 1.45 17.28 -8.00
C PHE A 153 2.42 18.38 -7.52
N ILE A 154 3.06 19.10 -8.46
CA ILE A 154 3.98 20.20 -8.15
C ILE A 154 3.25 21.33 -7.40
N LYS A 155 2.01 21.67 -7.79
CA LYS A 155 1.23 22.73 -7.13
C LYS A 155 0.62 22.31 -5.78
N LEU A 156 0.36 21.03 -5.58
CA LEU A 156 -0.24 20.48 -4.36
C LEU A 156 0.78 20.23 -3.24
N GLY A 157 2.08 20.07 -3.57
CA GLY A 157 3.16 19.77 -2.62
C GLY A 157 3.45 20.83 -1.55
N GLY A 158 2.69 21.92 -1.48
CA GLY A 158 2.79 22.92 -0.41
C GLY A 158 1.89 22.67 0.81
N VAL A 159 0.96 21.70 0.78
CA VAL A 159 -0.08 21.54 1.82
C VAL A 159 -0.16 20.12 2.41
N VAL A 160 0.34 19.07 1.73
CA VAL A 160 0.28 17.66 2.17
C VAL A 160 1.48 16.87 1.60
N GLU A 161 2.07 15.95 2.37
CA GLU A 161 3.05 14.97 1.88
C GLU A 161 2.36 13.99 0.90
N PHE A 162 2.49 14.23 -0.40
CA PHE A 162 1.97 13.31 -1.40
C PHE A 162 3.02 12.24 -1.73
N GLY A 163 2.73 10.99 -1.39
CA GLY A 163 3.47 9.84 -1.89
C GLY A 163 3.05 9.53 -3.33
N ALA A 164 3.96 9.71 -4.30
CA ALA A 164 3.75 9.23 -5.66
C ALA A 164 3.70 7.69 -5.65
N GLY A 165 2.54 7.13 -6.02
CA GLY A 165 2.38 5.68 -6.08
C GLY A 165 3.13 5.06 -7.27
N PRO A 166 3.41 3.74 -7.24
CA PRO A 166 4.05 3.04 -8.36
C PRO A 166 3.24 3.12 -9.66
N GLY A 167 1.92 3.37 -9.58
CA GLY A 167 1.06 3.54 -10.74
C GLY A 167 1.44 4.72 -11.65
N LEU A 168 1.99 5.81 -11.09
CA LEU A 168 2.43 6.97 -11.88
C LEU A 168 3.59 6.59 -12.81
N ALA A 169 4.56 5.82 -12.30
CA ALA A 169 5.71 5.36 -13.10
C ALA A 169 5.29 4.37 -14.19
N ALA A 170 4.41 3.41 -13.85
CA ALA A 170 3.84 2.47 -14.81
C ALA A 170 3.07 3.19 -15.93
N PHE A 171 2.27 4.21 -15.58
CA PHE A 171 1.54 5.03 -16.55
C PHE A 171 2.46 5.88 -17.43
N ALA A 172 3.50 6.51 -16.88
CA ALA A 172 4.46 7.26 -17.66
C ALA A 172 5.20 6.36 -18.68
N LEU A 173 5.64 5.17 -18.25
CA LEU A 173 6.28 4.20 -19.14
C LEU A 173 5.31 3.72 -20.23
N PHE A 174 4.06 3.44 -19.87
CA PHE A 174 2.99 3.09 -20.81
C PHE A 174 2.81 4.16 -21.90
N VAL A 175 2.74 5.44 -21.50
CA VAL A 175 2.56 6.58 -22.42
C VAL A 175 3.74 6.66 -23.40
N ILE A 176 4.98 6.57 -22.91
CA ILE A 176 6.19 6.61 -23.75
C ILE A 176 6.21 5.44 -24.75
N VAL A 177 5.94 4.22 -24.29
CA VAL A 177 5.94 3.01 -25.15
C VAL A 177 4.82 3.08 -26.20
N SER A 178 3.64 3.59 -25.83
CA SER A 178 2.51 3.81 -26.74
C SER A 178 2.81 4.87 -27.81
N LEU A 179 3.54 5.93 -27.46
CA LEU A 179 4.00 6.95 -28.41
C LEU A 179 5.00 6.35 -29.40
N ILE A 180 5.99 5.59 -28.92
CA ILE A 180 6.96 4.91 -29.79
C ILE A 180 6.24 3.91 -30.72
N ALA A 181 5.24 3.17 -30.24
CA ALA A 181 4.44 2.27 -31.08
C ALA A 181 3.74 3.01 -32.24
N SER A 182 3.29 4.24 -32.00
CA SER A 182 2.62 5.09 -32.99
C SER A 182 3.61 5.69 -34.00
N VAL A 183 4.77 6.18 -33.54
CA VAL A 183 5.80 6.79 -34.40
C VAL A 183 6.50 5.76 -35.29
N THR A 184 6.65 4.53 -34.79
CA THR A 184 7.27 3.42 -35.54
C THR A 184 6.31 2.71 -36.50
N PHE A 185 5.03 3.08 -36.51
CA PHE A 185 4.04 2.51 -37.43
C PHE A 185 4.20 3.13 -38.82
N ASP A 186 4.42 2.29 -39.84
CA ASP A 186 4.52 2.74 -41.23
C ASP A 186 3.20 2.45 -41.98
N PRO A 187 2.42 3.49 -42.36
CA PRO A 187 1.18 3.33 -43.12
C PRO A 187 1.41 2.78 -44.53
N TYR A 188 2.58 2.99 -45.14
CA TYR A 188 2.84 2.58 -46.53
C TYR A 188 2.89 1.06 -46.66
N CYS A 189 3.45 0.38 -45.65
CA CYS A 189 3.52 -1.08 -45.57
C CYS A 189 2.14 -1.78 -45.55
N LEU A 190 1.04 -1.05 -45.31
CA LEU A 190 -0.32 -1.59 -45.28
C LEU A 190 -0.85 -1.93 -46.69
N TRP A 191 -0.41 -1.19 -47.71
CA TRP A 191 -0.97 -1.20 -49.06
C TRP A 191 -0.07 -1.86 -50.12
N ASP A 192 1.18 -2.16 -49.79
CA ASP A 192 2.16 -2.77 -50.71
C ASP A 192 1.70 -4.10 -51.32
N ASP A 193 0.89 -4.89 -50.60
CA ASP A 193 0.37 -6.17 -51.11
C ASP A 193 -0.58 -5.97 -52.32
N GLY A 194 -1.32 -4.85 -52.38
CA GLY A 194 -2.26 -4.54 -53.45
C GLY A 194 -1.60 -4.01 -54.73
N LEU A 195 -0.52 -3.25 -54.59
CA LEU A 195 0.29 -2.75 -55.72
C LEU A 195 1.03 -3.88 -56.44
N ALA A 196 1.50 -4.90 -55.70
CA ALA A 196 2.13 -6.08 -56.27
C ALA A 196 1.13 -6.96 -57.08
N LEU A 197 -0.12 -7.04 -56.64
CA LEU A 197 -1.21 -7.70 -57.38
C LEU A 197 -1.57 -6.92 -58.65
N ALA A 198 -1.70 -5.60 -58.58
CA ALA A 198 -1.99 -4.74 -59.72
C ALA A 198 -0.87 -4.79 -60.79
N ALA A 199 0.40 -4.81 -60.37
CA ALA A 199 1.55 -4.96 -61.26
C ALA A 199 1.58 -6.33 -61.97
N ASN A 200 1.13 -7.40 -61.32
CA ASN A 200 1.03 -8.72 -61.93
C ASN A 200 -0.17 -8.87 -62.88
N THR A 201 -1.23 -8.07 -62.71
CA THR A 201 -2.39 -8.06 -63.63
C THR A 201 -2.24 -7.09 -64.81
N GLY A 202 -1.27 -6.18 -64.78
CA GLY A 202 -1.04 -5.13 -65.80
C GLY A 202 -0.30 -5.57 -67.07
N GLY A 203 -0.04 -6.87 -67.25
CA GLY A 203 0.60 -7.41 -68.46
C GLY A 203 -0.32 -7.60 -69.67
N ALA A 204 -1.62 -7.26 -69.58
CA ALA A 204 -2.57 -7.44 -70.66
C ALA A 204 -2.94 -6.10 -71.34
N ALA A 205 -2.36 -5.90 -72.52
CA ALA A 205 -2.84 -5.06 -73.63
C ALA A 205 -3.03 -3.56 -73.38
N VAL A 206 -1.94 -2.79 -73.51
CA VAL A 206 -2.02 -1.42 -74.05
C VAL A 206 -2.10 -1.54 -75.57
N THR A 207 -3.31 -1.44 -76.13
CA THR A 207 -3.52 -1.36 -77.58
C THR A 207 -3.17 0.03 -78.10
N ASN A 208 -2.33 0.06 -79.14
CA ASN A 208 -1.82 1.23 -79.85
C ASN A 208 -2.87 2.32 -80.15
N GLY A 209 -2.70 3.49 -79.54
CA GLY A 209 -3.20 4.77 -80.04
C GLY A 209 -2.07 5.49 -80.76
N LYS A 210 -2.24 5.75 -82.07
CA LYS A 210 -1.34 6.57 -82.89
C LYS A 210 -1.34 8.01 -82.36
N GLU A 211 -0.25 8.44 -81.73
CA GLU A 211 0.12 9.85 -81.65
C GLU A 211 1.48 10.05 -82.30
N SER A 212 1.46 10.91 -83.32
CA SER A 212 2.62 11.32 -84.11
C SER A 212 3.44 12.35 -83.35
N SER A 213 4.62 11.97 -82.88
CA SER A 213 5.68 12.89 -82.48
C SER A 213 6.90 12.69 -83.38
N THR A 214 7.35 13.81 -83.95
CA THR A 214 8.53 14.04 -84.82
C THR A 214 9.79 13.30 -84.33
N PRO A 215 10.66 12.80 -85.25
CA PRO A 215 11.83 12.02 -84.85
C PRO A 215 12.92 12.97 -84.31
N ILE A 216 13.23 12.82 -83.02
CA ILE A 216 14.52 13.24 -82.47
C ILE A 216 15.54 12.24 -82.98
N GLY A 217 16.67 12.75 -83.47
CA GLY A 217 17.61 12.07 -84.36
C GLY A 217 18.04 10.67 -83.96
N ASP A 218 18.38 9.92 -85.01
CA ASP A 218 18.81 8.52 -85.04
C ASP A 218 20.06 8.24 -84.18
N ALA A 219 19.89 8.23 -82.86
CA ALA A 219 20.69 7.39 -81.98
C ALA A 219 19.89 6.13 -81.73
N LYS A 220 20.03 5.15 -82.63
CA LYS A 220 19.61 3.76 -82.38
C LYS A 220 20.15 3.39 -81.00
N PRO A 221 19.33 3.13 -79.97
CA PRO A 221 19.85 2.60 -78.72
C PRO A 221 20.53 1.30 -79.12
N GLN A 222 21.85 1.25 -79.00
CA GLN A 222 22.56 -0.01 -79.12
C GLN A 222 21.95 -0.90 -78.04
N ALA A 223 21.17 -1.88 -78.48
CA ALA A 223 20.78 -2.99 -77.63
C ALA A 223 22.10 -3.62 -77.17
N VAL A 224 22.46 -3.34 -75.92
CA VAL A 224 23.57 -4.02 -75.25
C VAL A 224 23.27 -5.51 -75.40
N SER A 225 24.21 -6.21 -76.03
CA SER A 225 24.14 -7.62 -76.31
C SER A 225 23.71 -8.41 -75.08
N ALA A 226 22.67 -9.21 -75.22
CA ALA A 226 22.04 -10.05 -74.20
C ALA A 226 22.92 -11.24 -73.77
N GLY A 227 24.18 -10.97 -73.44
CA GLY A 227 25.17 -11.97 -73.00
C GLY A 227 26.12 -11.47 -71.90
N GLU A 228 25.90 -10.26 -71.37
CA GLU A 228 26.61 -9.82 -70.17
C GLU A 228 25.88 -10.39 -68.95
N ASP A 229 26.48 -11.36 -68.25
CA ASP A 229 25.94 -11.96 -67.04
C ASP A 229 25.70 -10.87 -65.99
N ILE A 230 24.44 -10.43 -65.86
CA ILE A 230 24.05 -9.44 -64.86
C ILE A 230 24.42 -10.02 -63.49
N PRO A 231 25.24 -9.33 -62.68
CA PRO A 231 25.70 -9.88 -61.42
C PRO A 231 24.50 -10.17 -60.51
N GLN A 232 24.52 -11.32 -59.84
CA GLN A 232 23.49 -11.69 -58.88
C GLN A 232 23.84 -11.11 -57.50
N ALA A 233 22.85 -10.48 -56.85
CA ALA A 233 23.03 -10.00 -55.49
C ALA A 233 23.29 -11.17 -54.51
N LYS A 234 24.21 -10.99 -53.56
CA LYS A 234 24.47 -12.00 -52.53
C LYS A 234 23.30 -12.04 -51.55
N VAL A 235 22.84 -13.24 -51.21
CA VAL A 235 21.83 -13.45 -50.17
C VAL A 235 22.45 -13.12 -48.81
N ALA A 236 21.89 -12.14 -48.11
CA ALA A 236 22.24 -11.88 -46.73
C ALA A 236 21.41 -12.79 -45.82
N GLU A 237 22.07 -13.47 -44.88
CA GLU A 237 21.38 -14.18 -43.80
C GLU A 237 20.61 -13.18 -42.94
N ARG A 238 19.29 -13.19 -43.10
CA ARG A 238 18.38 -12.40 -42.27
C ARG A 238 18.40 -12.98 -40.86
N ARG A 239 19.13 -12.36 -39.92
CA ARG A 239 18.99 -12.68 -38.49
C ARG A 239 17.51 -12.53 -38.12
N ARG A 240 16.85 -13.65 -37.84
CA ARG A 240 15.43 -13.70 -37.51
C ARG A 240 15.21 -12.83 -36.28
N GLY A 241 14.15 -12.00 -36.33
CA GLY A 241 13.84 -10.97 -35.34
C GLY A 241 13.45 -11.46 -33.93
N LEU A 242 14.13 -12.48 -33.39
CA LEU A 242 14.02 -12.88 -31.99
C LEU A 242 14.46 -11.76 -31.05
N TRP A 243 15.44 -10.94 -31.45
CA TRP A 243 15.85 -9.77 -30.65
C TRP A 243 14.69 -8.76 -30.47
N LEU A 244 13.76 -8.67 -31.43
CA LEU A 244 12.60 -7.76 -31.31
C LEU A 244 11.62 -8.17 -30.20
N TRP A 245 11.62 -9.45 -29.78
CA TRP A 245 10.80 -9.93 -28.66
C TRP A 245 11.35 -9.54 -27.28
N ILE A 246 12.56 -8.98 -27.21
CA ILE A 246 13.11 -8.47 -25.95
C ILE A 246 12.24 -7.32 -25.41
N ILE A 247 11.64 -6.49 -26.26
CA ILE A 247 10.83 -5.34 -25.80
C ILE A 247 9.58 -5.79 -25.01
N PRO A 248 8.69 -6.67 -25.54
CA PRO A 248 7.59 -7.23 -24.75
C PRO A 248 8.04 -8.00 -23.52
N LEU A 249 9.15 -8.74 -23.61
CA LEU A 249 9.67 -9.52 -22.49
C LEU A 249 10.18 -8.60 -21.35
N VAL A 250 10.90 -7.53 -21.69
CA VAL A 250 11.33 -6.50 -20.73
C VAL A 250 10.11 -5.80 -20.14
N ALA A 251 9.10 -5.45 -20.95
CA ALA A 251 7.85 -4.87 -20.42
C ALA A 251 7.17 -5.83 -19.43
N LEU A 252 7.14 -7.13 -19.74
CA LEU A 252 6.60 -8.15 -18.84
C LEU A 252 7.43 -8.30 -17.55
N CYS A 253 8.76 -8.26 -17.64
CA CYS A 253 9.64 -8.24 -16.47
C CYS A 253 9.44 -6.98 -15.61
N VAL A 254 9.25 -5.81 -16.23
CA VAL A 254 8.95 -4.56 -15.53
C VAL A 254 7.61 -4.65 -14.82
N VAL A 255 6.56 -5.15 -15.49
CA VAL A 255 5.27 -5.41 -14.83
C VAL A 255 5.44 -6.39 -13.68
N GLY A 256 6.16 -7.49 -13.88
CA GLY A 256 6.48 -8.48 -12.84
C GLY A 256 7.17 -7.85 -11.63
N TRP A 257 8.18 -7.01 -11.87
CA TRP A 257 8.89 -6.26 -10.84
C TRP A 257 7.97 -5.31 -10.07
N PHE A 258 7.17 -4.50 -10.77
CA PHE A 258 6.20 -3.60 -10.14
C PHE A 258 5.13 -4.35 -9.34
N THR A 259 4.64 -5.49 -9.86
CA THR A 259 3.68 -6.32 -9.12
C THR A 259 4.31 -6.93 -7.88
N TRP A 260 5.58 -7.34 -7.95
CA TRP A 260 6.32 -7.88 -6.82
C TRP A 260 6.55 -6.80 -5.77
N SER A 261 7.04 -5.62 -6.15
CA SER A 261 7.26 -4.52 -5.21
C SER A 261 5.96 -4.09 -4.53
N ALA A 262 4.87 -3.99 -5.30
CA ALA A 262 3.54 -3.66 -4.78
C ALA A 262 2.92 -4.77 -3.91
N PHE A 263 3.46 -5.99 -3.91
CA PHE A 263 3.07 -7.07 -2.99
C PHE A 263 4.00 -7.14 -1.78
N ALA A 264 5.31 -6.97 -1.98
CA ALA A 264 6.32 -6.95 -0.93
C ALA A 264 6.13 -5.77 0.03
N GLU A 265 5.56 -4.66 -0.45
CA GLU A 265 5.18 -3.51 0.39
C GLU A 265 3.82 -3.69 1.10
N ARG A 266 3.05 -4.75 0.80
CA ARG A 266 1.83 -5.04 1.57
C ARG A 266 2.27 -5.73 2.85
N GLY A 267 2.24 -4.98 3.96
CA GLY A 267 2.47 -5.56 5.27
C GLY A 267 1.47 -6.67 5.59
N ARG A 268 1.76 -7.46 6.62
CA ARG A 268 1.06 -8.72 6.88
C ARG A 268 -0.38 -8.49 7.35
N LEU A 269 -1.29 -9.35 6.89
CA LEU A 269 -2.68 -9.35 7.36
C LEU A 269 -2.81 -10.29 8.55
N ILE A 270 -3.33 -9.80 9.66
CA ILE A 270 -3.66 -10.57 10.85
C ILE A 270 -5.17 -10.50 11.09
N THR A 271 -5.75 -11.57 11.63
CA THR A 271 -7.17 -11.64 11.99
C THR A 271 -7.27 -11.58 13.50
N ILE A 272 -8.07 -10.65 14.02
CA ILE A 272 -8.29 -10.50 15.46
C ILE A 272 -9.77 -10.71 15.75
N SER A 273 -10.10 -11.71 16.58
CA SER A 273 -11.47 -12.03 16.97
C SER A 273 -11.84 -11.33 18.28
N PHE A 274 -12.98 -10.65 18.29
CA PHE A 274 -13.53 -9.99 19.49
C PHE A 274 -14.95 -10.50 19.77
N SER A 275 -15.32 -10.55 21.05
CA SER A 275 -16.69 -10.83 21.49
C SER A 275 -17.62 -9.63 21.21
N ASP A 276 -17.09 -8.40 21.33
CA ASP A 276 -17.80 -7.16 21.06
C ASP A 276 -16.93 -6.15 20.28
N GLY A 277 -17.31 -5.88 19.04
CA GLY A 277 -16.62 -4.98 18.11
C GLY A 277 -17.09 -3.53 18.19
N HIS A 278 -17.47 -3.07 19.38
CA HIS A 278 -18.25 -1.84 19.62
C HIS A 278 -17.78 -0.62 18.80
N GLY A 279 -18.39 -0.42 17.63
CA GLY A 279 -18.22 0.70 16.70
C GLY A 279 -16.85 0.81 16.00
N ILE A 280 -16.08 -0.27 15.92
CA ILE A 280 -14.92 -0.35 15.03
C ILE A 280 -15.39 -0.36 13.57
N GLN A 281 -14.69 0.38 12.72
CA GLN A 281 -14.99 0.49 11.30
C GLN A 281 -13.76 0.22 10.43
N GLN A 282 -14.02 -0.09 9.16
CA GLN A 282 -12.99 -0.17 8.15
C GLN A 282 -12.20 1.15 8.09
N GLY A 283 -10.88 1.06 8.21
CA GLY A 283 -9.97 2.20 8.22
C GLY A 283 -9.50 2.66 9.60
N ASP A 284 -10.05 2.10 10.69
CA ASP A 284 -9.56 2.36 12.04
C ASP A 284 -8.10 1.89 12.21
N GLU A 285 -7.40 2.50 13.17
CA GLU A 285 -5.96 2.33 13.32
C GLU A 285 -5.62 1.30 14.39
N LEU A 286 -4.61 0.48 14.13
CA LEU A 286 -3.88 -0.24 15.17
C LEU A 286 -2.67 0.60 15.57
N ARG A 287 -2.54 0.87 16.87
CA ARG A 287 -1.44 1.69 17.41
C ARG A 287 -0.59 0.90 18.40
N TYR A 288 0.70 1.20 18.43
CA TYR A 288 1.62 0.74 19.46
C TYR A 288 2.27 1.96 20.10
N HIS A 289 2.07 2.15 21.42
CA HIS A 289 2.50 3.37 22.14
C HIS A 289 2.07 4.68 21.45
N GLY A 290 0.89 4.71 20.83
CA GLY A 290 0.36 5.89 20.13
C GLY A 290 0.89 6.08 18.71
N ILE A 291 1.80 5.23 18.21
CA ILE A 291 2.32 5.24 16.84
C ILE A 291 1.50 4.29 15.97
N LEU A 292 1.25 4.66 14.71
CA LEU A 292 0.52 3.83 13.74
C LEU A 292 1.31 2.54 13.43
N ALA A 293 0.75 1.39 13.81
CA ALA A 293 1.32 0.07 13.60
C ALA A 293 0.56 -0.77 12.55
N GLY A 294 -0.69 -0.42 12.26
CA GLY A 294 -1.51 -1.09 11.26
C GLY A 294 -2.86 -0.41 11.03
N LYS A 295 -3.66 -0.95 10.12
CA LYS A 295 -5.02 -0.46 9.81
C LYS A 295 -6.00 -1.60 9.64
N VAL A 296 -7.24 -1.38 10.09
CA VAL A 296 -8.36 -2.31 9.90
C VAL A 296 -8.80 -2.27 8.44
N GLU A 297 -8.67 -3.38 7.73
CA GLU A 297 -9.10 -3.52 6.34
C GLU A 297 -10.54 -3.98 6.22
N ASN A 298 -11.00 -4.93 7.04
CA ASN A 298 -12.38 -5.40 7.02
C ASN A 298 -12.86 -5.71 8.43
N VAL A 299 -14.17 -5.63 8.60
CA VAL A 299 -14.89 -6.06 9.82
C VAL A 299 -15.95 -7.05 9.36
N ARG A 300 -15.92 -8.27 9.89
CA ARG A 300 -16.87 -9.34 9.56
C ARG A 300 -17.46 -9.91 10.84
N LEU A 301 -18.72 -10.36 10.79
CA LEU A 301 -19.24 -11.27 11.80
C LEU A 301 -18.98 -12.69 11.33
N THR A 302 -18.62 -13.57 12.27
CA THR A 302 -18.53 -15.01 12.05
C THR A 302 -19.94 -15.57 11.73
N ASP A 303 -20.02 -16.71 11.04
CA ASP A 303 -21.28 -17.32 10.58
C ASP A 303 -22.26 -17.64 11.74
N ASP A 304 -21.74 -17.85 12.94
CA ASP A 304 -22.50 -18.09 14.17
C ASP A 304 -23.04 -16.81 14.83
N LEU A 305 -22.68 -15.63 14.29
CA LEU A 305 -23.01 -14.29 14.79
C LEU A 305 -22.53 -14.01 16.23
N ALA A 306 -21.66 -14.86 16.79
CA ALA A 306 -21.20 -14.74 18.17
C ALA A 306 -19.92 -13.91 18.28
N THR A 307 -19.09 -13.93 17.25
CA THR A 307 -17.78 -13.25 17.24
C THR A 307 -17.64 -12.31 16.04
N ILE A 308 -16.83 -11.26 16.24
CA ILE A 308 -16.49 -10.28 15.22
C ILE A 308 -15.02 -10.47 14.87
N GLU A 309 -14.74 -10.71 13.59
CA GLU A 309 -13.40 -10.86 13.03
C GLU A 309 -12.96 -9.54 12.37
N LEU A 310 -11.81 -9.05 12.81
CA LEU A 310 -11.17 -7.86 12.28
C LEU A 310 -9.95 -8.26 11.46
N ASP A 311 -10.00 -8.01 10.15
CA ASP A 311 -8.84 -8.14 9.27
C ASP A 311 -7.97 -6.88 9.44
N VAL A 312 -6.83 -6.99 10.12
CA VAL A 312 -5.91 -5.86 10.36
C VAL A 312 -4.64 -6.04 9.55
N ARG A 313 -4.30 -5.06 8.71
CA ARG A 313 -3.03 -5.04 7.99
C ARG A 313 -1.98 -4.28 8.78
N LEU A 314 -0.94 -4.99 9.21
CA LEU A 314 0.23 -4.40 9.86
C LEU A 314 1.07 -3.61 8.84
N THR A 315 1.81 -2.61 9.31
CA THR A 315 2.86 -1.99 8.50
C THR A 315 4.07 -2.92 8.43
N PRO A 316 4.88 -2.90 7.35
CA PRO A 316 6.07 -3.76 7.23
C PRO A 316 7.06 -3.58 8.39
N GLU A 317 7.13 -2.39 8.97
CA GLU A 317 7.96 -2.07 10.14
C GLU A 317 7.44 -2.71 11.44
N SER A 318 6.13 -2.98 11.48
CA SER A 318 5.41 -3.51 12.64
C SER A 318 5.04 -4.98 12.50
N ASP A 319 5.54 -5.68 11.48
CA ASP A 319 5.26 -7.12 11.25
C ASP A 319 5.64 -7.98 12.47
N GLY A 320 6.63 -7.53 13.25
CA GLY A 320 7.08 -8.16 14.49
C GLY A 320 6.06 -8.12 15.64
N LEU A 321 4.99 -7.32 15.55
CA LEU A 321 3.94 -7.25 16.58
C LEU A 321 2.95 -8.42 16.49
N GLY A 322 2.78 -9.03 15.32
CA GLY A 322 1.92 -10.21 15.14
C GLY A 322 2.63 -11.52 15.51
N ARG A 323 3.16 -11.61 16.73
CA ARG A 323 3.75 -12.85 17.27
C ARG A 323 2.80 -13.53 18.23
N GLU A 324 2.91 -14.85 18.34
CA GLU A 324 2.22 -15.61 19.39
C GLU A 324 2.44 -14.97 20.76
N GLY A 325 1.35 -14.79 21.53
CA GLY A 325 1.38 -14.10 22.82
C GLY A 325 1.19 -12.58 22.76
N ALA A 326 1.10 -11.97 21.57
CA ALA A 326 0.69 -10.59 21.43
C ALA A 326 -0.78 -10.42 21.85
N ARG A 327 -1.04 -9.38 22.64
CA ARG A 327 -2.36 -9.07 23.20
C ARG A 327 -2.91 -7.81 22.56
N PHE A 328 -4.12 -7.89 22.03
CA PHE A 328 -4.79 -6.79 21.33
C PHE A 328 -6.05 -6.41 22.08
N TRP A 329 -6.36 -5.12 22.19
CA TRP A 329 -7.62 -4.65 22.76
C TRP A 329 -8.10 -3.35 22.12
N ILE A 330 -9.40 -3.09 22.23
CA ILE A 330 -10.01 -1.86 21.74
C ILE A 330 -9.94 -0.80 22.85
N VAL A 331 -9.37 0.36 22.55
CA VAL A 331 -9.34 1.46 23.53
C VAL A 331 -10.70 2.15 23.56
N ARG A 332 -11.32 2.14 24.74
CA ARG A 332 -12.64 2.74 24.99
C ARG A 332 -12.48 4.01 25.85
N PRO A 333 -13.32 5.03 25.66
CA PRO A 333 -13.31 6.21 26.53
C PRO A 333 -13.77 5.79 27.92
N GLN A 334 -12.91 5.98 28.92
CA GLN A 334 -13.21 5.68 30.32
C GLN A 334 -13.24 6.98 31.11
N ALA A 335 -14.39 7.26 31.71
CA ALA A 335 -14.55 8.32 32.69
C ALA A 335 -14.44 7.69 34.08
N ASP A 336 -13.26 7.79 34.70
CA ASP A 336 -13.06 7.39 36.09
C ASP A 336 -13.02 8.64 36.99
N LEU A 337 -13.29 8.45 38.28
CA LEU A 337 -13.25 9.50 39.30
C LEU A 337 -11.82 10.08 39.49
N THR A 338 -10.80 9.33 39.06
CA THR A 338 -9.38 9.69 39.19
C THR A 338 -8.81 10.44 37.98
N GLY A 339 -9.54 10.48 36.86
CA GLY A 339 -9.11 11.12 35.63
C GLY A 339 -9.93 10.67 34.42
N ILE A 340 -9.85 11.42 33.33
CA ILE A 340 -10.52 11.08 32.08
C ILE A 340 -9.48 10.56 31.10
N ALA A 341 -9.59 9.28 30.71
CA ALA A 341 -8.70 8.64 29.75
C ALA A 341 -9.49 8.26 28.48
N GLY A 342 -8.84 8.33 27.31
CA GLY A 342 -9.49 7.95 26.06
C GLY A 342 -10.50 8.97 25.54
N LEU A 343 -10.50 10.22 26.02
CA LEU A 343 -11.43 11.27 25.54
C LEU A 343 -11.24 11.55 24.04
N GLU A 344 -10.05 11.30 23.51
CA GLU A 344 -9.70 11.34 22.09
C GLU A 344 -10.56 10.41 21.23
N THR A 345 -11.12 9.34 21.81
CA THR A 345 -12.03 8.39 21.11
C THR A 345 -13.49 8.83 21.12
N VAL A 346 -13.84 9.87 21.89
CA VAL A 346 -15.22 10.41 21.95
C VAL A 346 -15.53 11.26 20.72
N VAL A 347 -14.53 11.97 20.19
CA VAL A 347 -14.65 12.84 19.00
C VAL A 347 -13.80 12.32 17.82
N GLY A 348 -12.78 11.49 18.09
CA GLY A 348 -11.89 10.89 17.09
C GLY A 348 -12.26 9.46 16.68
N SER A 349 -11.47 8.89 15.77
CA SER A 349 -11.61 7.48 15.36
C SER A 349 -11.25 6.54 16.50
N LYS A 350 -12.02 5.46 16.65
CA LYS A 350 -11.66 4.37 17.56
C LYS A 350 -10.38 3.71 17.05
N TYR A 351 -9.58 3.19 17.97
CA TYR A 351 -8.34 2.54 17.62
C TYR A 351 -8.10 1.30 18.48
N LEU A 352 -7.41 0.34 17.88
CA LEU A 352 -6.90 -0.83 18.57
C LEU A 352 -5.50 -0.51 19.08
N THR A 353 -5.11 -1.15 20.16
CA THR A 353 -3.73 -1.13 20.61
C THR A 353 -3.22 -2.56 20.82
N VAL A 354 -1.90 -2.70 20.77
CA VAL A 354 -1.21 -3.98 20.93
C VAL A 354 -0.18 -3.90 22.03
N LEU A 355 -0.02 -4.98 22.77
CA LEU A 355 1.11 -5.24 23.66
C LEU A 355 1.85 -6.48 23.13
N PRO A 356 3.08 -6.33 22.62
CA PRO A 356 3.86 -7.47 22.18
C PRO A 356 4.27 -8.33 23.37
N THR A 357 4.47 -9.63 23.13
CA THR A 357 5.12 -10.49 24.12
C THR A 357 6.64 -10.25 24.15
N SER A 358 7.26 -10.44 25.32
CA SER A 358 8.72 -10.39 25.48
C SER A 358 9.40 -11.64 24.92
N GLU A 359 8.65 -12.75 24.81
CA GLU A 359 9.15 -13.98 24.20
C GLU A 359 9.24 -13.83 22.68
N LYS A 360 10.36 -14.28 22.08
CA LYS A 360 10.50 -14.37 20.63
C LYS A 360 9.71 -15.57 20.09
N GLY A 361 8.38 -15.54 20.25
CA GLY A 361 7.45 -16.52 19.71
C GLY A 361 7.40 -16.51 18.17
N ALA A 362 6.77 -17.54 17.60
CA ALA A 362 6.54 -17.61 16.16
C ALA A 362 5.59 -16.50 15.69
N LEU A 363 5.62 -16.19 14.41
CA LEU A 363 4.64 -15.28 13.82
C LEU A 363 3.30 -16.01 13.72
N ALA A 364 2.25 -15.38 14.24
CA ALA A 364 0.87 -15.87 14.15
C ALA A 364 0.02 -14.91 13.31
N ASP A 365 -1.00 -15.45 12.67
CA ASP A 365 -1.92 -14.69 11.81
C ASP A 365 -3.32 -14.57 12.43
N GLU A 366 -3.59 -15.29 13.52
CA GLU A 366 -4.88 -15.30 14.22
C GLU A 366 -4.68 -14.98 15.70
N PHE A 367 -5.49 -14.06 16.21
CA PHE A 367 -5.40 -13.55 17.58
C PHE A 367 -6.78 -13.41 18.20
N VAL A 368 -6.86 -13.65 19.51
CA VAL A 368 -8.04 -13.34 20.30
C VAL A 368 -7.84 -11.97 20.93
N GLY A 369 -8.77 -11.07 20.65
CA GLY A 369 -8.85 -9.75 21.23
C GLY A 369 -9.37 -9.77 22.66
N LEU A 370 -8.77 -8.95 23.51
CA LEU A 370 -9.18 -8.75 24.90
C LEU A 370 -10.22 -7.63 24.99
N ASP A 371 -11.23 -7.84 25.83
CA ASP A 371 -12.30 -6.86 26.07
C ASP A 371 -11.84 -5.69 26.96
N GLU A 372 -10.86 -5.96 27.81
CA GLU A 372 -10.26 -4.99 28.73
C GLU A 372 -8.75 -4.87 28.50
N PRO A 373 -8.17 -3.68 28.77
CA PRO A 373 -6.72 -3.50 28.68
C PRO A 373 -6.03 -4.52 29.60
N PRO A 374 -5.04 -5.29 29.10
CA PRO A 374 -4.27 -6.16 29.95
C PRO A 374 -3.55 -5.30 30.99
N LEU A 375 -3.48 -5.82 32.22
CA LEU A 375 -2.66 -5.22 33.24
C LEU A 375 -1.23 -5.07 32.70
N PRO A 376 -0.56 -3.93 32.97
CA PRO A 376 0.84 -3.75 32.60
C PRO A 376 1.61 -4.98 33.05
N ASP A 377 2.50 -5.48 32.22
CA ASP A 377 3.28 -6.67 32.55
C ASP A 377 4.19 -6.39 33.75
N LEU A 378 3.68 -6.68 34.95
CA LEU A 378 4.29 -6.31 36.23
C LEU A 378 5.59 -7.09 36.46
N GLU A 379 5.72 -8.27 35.82
CA GLU A 379 6.91 -9.12 35.89
C GLU A 379 8.14 -8.42 35.27
N HIS A 380 7.95 -7.67 34.18
CA HIS A 380 9.03 -6.94 33.50
C HIS A 380 9.24 -5.52 34.05
N ALA A 381 8.30 -5.01 34.84
CA ALA A 381 8.39 -3.68 35.43
C ALA A 381 9.30 -3.63 36.68
N GLY A 382 9.69 -4.77 37.27
CA GLY A 382 10.60 -4.82 38.43
C GLY A 382 10.02 -4.28 39.73
N GLY A 383 8.69 -4.14 39.81
CA GLY A 383 8.00 -3.68 41.02
C GLY A 383 7.75 -4.82 42.00
N VAL A 384 6.93 -4.56 43.02
CA VAL A 384 6.43 -5.61 43.92
C VAL A 384 4.91 -5.61 43.93
N GLU A 385 4.34 -6.79 43.76
CA GLU A 385 2.92 -7.03 43.93
C GLU A 385 2.68 -7.53 45.36
N ILE A 386 1.69 -6.97 46.04
CA ILE A 386 1.29 -7.38 47.39
C ILE A 386 -0.23 -7.56 47.44
N VAL A 387 -0.70 -8.38 48.37
CA VAL A 387 -2.11 -8.66 48.59
C VAL A 387 -2.53 -8.02 49.91
N LEU A 388 -3.55 -7.17 49.88
CA LEU A 388 -4.11 -6.54 51.07
C LEU A 388 -5.44 -7.20 51.42
N GLN A 389 -5.52 -7.82 52.59
CA GLN A 389 -6.73 -8.47 53.09
C GLN A 389 -7.53 -7.52 53.97
N SER A 390 -8.83 -7.42 53.68
CA SER A 390 -9.78 -6.62 54.46
C SER A 390 -11.05 -7.41 54.72
N ALA A 391 -11.76 -7.09 55.81
CA ALA A 391 -13.07 -7.71 56.07
C ALA A 391 -14.17 -7.19 55.14
N GLN A 392 -13.99 -5.98 54.57
CA GLN A 392 -14.96 -5.32 53.71
C GLN A 392 -14.25 -4.53 52.61
N GLY A 393 -14.77 -4.60 51.38
CA GLY A 393 -14.28 -3.84 50.23
C GLY A 393 -14.76 -2.40 50.26
N ASN A 394 -14.32 -1.64 51.27
CA ASN A 394 -14.72 -0.26 51.59
C ASN A 394 -14.38 0.77 50.47
N GLY A 395 -14.99 0.62 49.31
CA GLY A 395 -14.82 1.49 48.15
C GLY A 395 -13.51 1.30 47.38
N LEU A 396 -12.75 0.22 47.66
CA LEU A 396 -11.52 -0.09 46.96
C LEU A 396 -11.85 -0.59 45.54
N ARG A 397 -11.38 0.13 44.53
CA ARG A 397 -11.57 -0.19 43.11
C ARG A 397 -10.22 -0.20 42.41
N SER A 398 -10.13 -0.93 41.30
CA SER A 398 -8.99 -0.85 40.39
C SER A 398 -8.70 0.61 40.01
N GLY A 399 -7.43 0.98 39.95
CA GLY A 399 -6.98 2.33 39.60
C GLY A 399 -6.76 3.28 40.79
N LEU A 400 -7.30 2.98 41.98
CA LEU A 400 -7.05 3.79 43.17
C LEU A 400 -5.56 3.86 43.52
N GLY A 401 -5.12 5.01 44.02
CA GLY A 401 -3.72 5.24 44.36
C GLY A 401 -3.32 4.67 45.71
N VAL A 402 -2.07 4.23 45.81
CA VAL A 402 -1.40 3.90 47.07
C VAL A 402 -0.42 5.03 47.39
N PHE A 403 -0.52 5.56 48.61
CA PHE A 403 0.16 6.79 49.01
C PHE A 403 1.03 6.59 50.23
N TYR A 404 2.31 6.98 50.11
CA TYR A 404 3.21 7.15 51.24
C TYR A 404 3.48 8.63 51.41
N ARG A 405 3.15 9.21 52.56
CA ARG A 405 3.32 10.65 52.84
C ARG A 405 2.70 11.56 51.75
N ASN A 406 1.51 11.21 51.27
CA ASN A 406 0.79 11.88 50.16
C ASN A 406 1.47 11.79 48.78
N ILE A 407 2.54 11.01 48.61
CA ILE A 407 3.16 10.73 47.32
C ILE A 407 2.62 9.39 46.82
N ARG A 408 2.13 9.34 45.57
CA ARG A 408 1.65 8.10 44.96
C ARG A 408 2.83 7.18 44.67
N ILE A 409 2.87 6.03 45.33
CA ILE A 409 3.92 5.01 45.18
C ILE A 409 3.45 3.77 44.43
N GLY A 410 2.14 3.64 44.22
CA GLY A 410 1.54 2.46 43.59
C GLY A 410 0.08 2.66 43.24
N GLY A 411 -0.58 1.55 42.90
CA GLY A 411 -2.01 1.52 42.57
C GLY A 411 -2.64 0.16 42.79
N VAL A 412 -3.95 0.17 43.03
CA VAL A 412 -4.79 -1.02 43.12
C VAL A 412 -4.94 -1.60 41.71
N ILE A 413 -4.55 -2.87 41.56
CA ILE A 413 -4.70 -3.66 40.34
C ILE A 413 -6.15 -4.16 40.26
N GLU A 414 -6.57 -4.87 41.29
CA GLU A 414 -7.85 -5.58 41.33
C GLU A 414 -8.34 -5.68 42.77
N THR A 415 -9.64 -5.83 42.94
CA THR A 415 -10.27 -6.12 44.22
C THR A 415 -11.26 -7.26 44.01
N GLY A 416 -11.03 -8.37 44.70
CA GLY A 416 -11.82 -9.58 44.61
C GLY A 416 -12.20 -10.11 46.00
N LEU A 417 -12.92 -11.21 46.01
CA LEU A 417 -13.18 -11.98 47.22
C LEU A 417 -12.15 -13.12 47.27
N ALA A 418 -11.63 -13.43 48.45
CA ALA A 418 -10.81 -14.62 48.65
C ALA A 418 -11.59 -15.87 48.21
N ASP A 419 -10.87 -16.92 47.79
CA ASP A 419 -11.49 -18.18 47.30
C ASP A 419 -12.44 -18.82 48.33
N ASP A 420 -12.18 -18.58 49.62
CA ASP A 420 -13.00 -19.06 50.74
C ASP A 420 -14.17 -18.12 51.11
N GLY A 421 -14.25 -16.95 50.47
CA GLY A 421 -15.26 -15.92 50.68
C GLY A 421 -15.16 -15.17 52.02
N THR A 422 -14.11 -15.38 52.80
CA THR A 422 -14.01 -14.85 54.18
C THR A 422 -13.44 -13.43 54.24
N ALA A 423 -12.67 -13.04 53.22
CA ALA A 423 -12.01 -11.75 53.13
C ALA A 423 -12.13 -11.15 51.73
N VAL A 424 -12.01 -9.84 51.65
CA VAL A 424 -11.81 -9.11 50.40
C VAL A 424 -10.30 -8.96 50.20
N GLU A 425 -9.82 -9.51 49.07
CA GLU A 425 -8.43 -9.43 48.65
C GLU A 425 -8.25 -8.30 47.65
N THR A 426 -7.40 -7.35 48.01
CA THR A 426 -7.06 -6.22 47.16
C THR A 426 -5.63 -6.38 46.68
N ARG A 427 -5.45 -6.63 45.40
CA ARG A 427 -4.14 -6.79 44.78
C ARG A 427 -3.57 -5.43 44.43
N VAL A 428 -2.34 -5.16 44.86
CA VAL A 428 -1.71 -3.84 44.76
C VAL A 428 -0.34 -3.96 44.13
N TYR A 429 -0.06 -3.05 43.19
CA TYR A 429 1.26 -2.89 42.61
C TYR A 429 1.99 -1.69 43.22
N ILE A 430 3.23 -1.90 43.63
CA ILE A 430 4.15 -0.86 44.08
C ILE A 430 5.27 -0.69 43.04
N GLN A 431 5.55 0.56 42.68
CA GLN A 431 6.57 0.87 41.67
C GLN A 431 7.99 0.48 42.15
N PRO A 432 8.89 0.14 41.22
CA PRO A 432 10.23 -0.38 41.55
C PRO A 432 11.04 0.55 42.45
N GLN A 433 10.96 1.85 42.20
CA GLN A 433 11.67 2.89 42.94
C GLN A 433 11.23 3.00 44.41
N TYR A 434 10.05 2.50 44.77
CA TYR A 434 9.49 2.55 46.13
C TYR A 434 9.42 1.17 46.80
N ARG A 435 9.95 0.13 46.16
CA ARG A 435 9.93 -1.25 46.64
C ARG A 435 10.55 -1.40 48.04
N HIS A 436 11.60 -0.64 48.32
CA HIS A 436 12.26 -0.58 49.63
C HIS A 436 11.37 -0.09 50.79
N LEU A 437 10.22 0.54 50.52
CA LEU A 437 9.27 0.97 51.54
C LEU A 437 8.36 -0.18 52.02
N ILE A 438 8.37 -1.31 51.32
CA ILE A 438 7.46 -2.44 51.59
C ILE A 438 8.25 -3.54 52.29
N CYS A 439 8.29 -3.42 53.61
CA CYS A 439 8.91 -4.38 54.52
C CYS A 439 7.87 -5.18 55.31
N GLU A 440 8.30 -6.23 56.00
CA GLU A 440 7.43 -7.15 56.78
C GLU A 440 6.45 -6.44 57.73
N ARG A 441 6.84 -5.30 58.30
CA ARG A 441 6.02 -4.53 59.27
C ARG A 441 5.41 -3.26 58.69
N THR A 442 5.24 -3.21 57.37
CA THR A 442 4.58 -2.07 56.72
C THR A 442 3.09 -2.12 57.01
N GLU A 443 2.54 -1.00 57.47
CA GLU A 443 1.13 -0.89 57.82
C GLU A 443 0.36 -0.16 56.72
N PHE A 444 -0.80 -0.72 56.38
CA PHE A 444 -1.69 -0.23 55.32
C PHE A 444 -3.04 0.14 55.92
N TRP A 445 -3.60 1.27 55.52
CA TRP A 445 -4.97 1.63 55.89
C TRP A 445 -5.78 2.20 54.71
N ASN A 446 -7.09 2.07 54.79
CA ASN A 446 -8.00 2.74 53.87
C ASN A 446 -8.07 4.23 54.22
N ALA A 447 -7.56 5.08 53.34
CA ALA A 447 -7.61 6.54 53.47
C ALA A 447 -8.91 7.15 52.92
N GLY A 448 -9.81 6.32 52.35
CA GLY A 448 -11.12 6.73 51.85
C GLY A 448 -12.21 6.69 52.92
N GLY A 449 -12.81 7.84 53.23
CA GLY A 449 -13.96 7.94 54.12
C GLY A 449 -14.09 9.29 54.83
N VAL A 450 -15.32 9.71 55.14
CA VAL A 450 -15.58 10.90 55.98
C VAL A 450 -15.56 10.46 57.44
N HIS A 451 -14.60 10.97 58.22
CA HIS A 451 -14.51 10.72 59.65
C HIS A 451 -14.82 11.99 60.45
N VAL A 452 -15.95 11.99 61.17
CA VAL A 452 -16.31 13.05 62.12
C VAL A 452 -15.97 12.57 63.53
N VAL A 453 -14.95 13.15 64.16
CA VAL A 453 -14.63 12.90 65.57
C VAL A 453 -15.40 13.91 66.43
N GLY A 454 -16.46 13.46 67.11
CA GLY A 454 -17.26 14.28 68.01
C GLY A 454 -17.08 13.89 69.48
N GLY A 455 -16.53 14.79 70.28
CA GLY A 455 -16.51 14.73 71.75
C GLY A 455 -17.01 16.06 72.33
N LEU A 456 -17.79 16.02 73.42
CA LEU A 456 -18.53 17.17 73.97
C LEU A 456 -17.66 18.33 74.52
N THR A 457 -16.33 18.26 74.47
CA THR A 457 -15.45 19.30 75.07
C THR A 457 -14.16 19.66 74.32
N SER A 458 -13.87 19.12 73.14
CA SER A 458 -12.86 19.72 72.24
C SER A 458 -13.00 19.20 70.81
N LEU A 459 -13.36 20.10 69.89
CA LEU A 459 -13.45 19.79 68.47
C LEU A 459 -12.08 20.06 67.81
N SER A 460 -11.21 19.05 67.72
CA SER A 460 -9.95 19.13 66.99
C SER A 460 -10.15 18.69 65.53
N VAL A 461 -10.51 19.64 64.66
CA VAL A 461 -10.72 19.37 63.23
C VAL A 461 -9.36 19.41 62.51
N HIS A 462 -8.72 18.26 62.37
CA HIS A 462 -7.58 18.10 61.45
C HIS A 462 -8.13 17.86 60.04
N ILE A 463 -8.30 18.94 59.26
CA ILE A 463 -8.68 18.84 57.85
C ILE A 463 -7.41 18.50 57.06
N GLY A 464 -7.18 17.22 56.80
CA GLY A 464 -6.30 16.81 55.71
C GLY A 464 -6.77 17.48 54.40
N THR A 465 -5.84 17.80 53.50
CA THR A 465 -6.14 18.45 52.22
C THR A 465 -7.35 17.81 51.54
N LEU A 466 -8.34 18.62 51.15
CA LEU A 466 -9.62 18.21 50.53
C LEU A 466 -9.43 17.24 49.34
N GLU A 467 -8.27 17.27 48.69
CA GLU A 467 -7.85 16.38 47.62
C GLU A 467 -7.73 14.89 48.04
N SER A 468 -7.30 14.61 49.28
CA SER A 468 -7.21 13.24 49.83
C SER A 468 -8.58 12.65 50.19
N LEU A 469 -9.54 13.51 50.57
CA LEU A 469 -10.90 13.13 50.96
C LEU A 469 -11.77 12.76 49.75
N ILE A 470 -11.48 13.34 48.57
CA ILE A 470 -12.24 13.14 47.32
C ILE A 470 -11.69 11.98 46.50
N ARG A 471 -10.37 11.73 46.52
CA ARG A 471 -9.76 10.70 45.65
C ARG A 471 -9.88 9.28 46.17
N GLY A 472 -9.98 9.07 47.48
CA GLY A 472 -9.89 7.72 48.08
C GLY A 472 -8.53 7.06 47.80
N GLY A 473 -8.21 6.01 48.54
CA GLY A 473 -6.96 5.28 48.31
C GLY A 473 -6.43 4.57 49.55
N ILE A 474 -5.24 4.01 49.41
CA ILE A 474 -4.57 3.26 50.48
C ILE A 474 -3.40 4.09 51.00
N GLY A 475 -3.38 4.36 52.30
CA GLY A 475 -2.25 4.97 52.98
C GLY A 475 -1.25 3.91 53.44
N VAL A 476 0.03 4.27 53.39
CA VAL A 476 1.15 3.41 53.79
C VAL A 476 1.99 4.12 54.84
N SER A 477 2.41 3.39 55.87
CA SER A 477 3.40 3.84 56.84
C SER A 477 4.37 2.72 57.18
N VAL A 478 5.61 3.13 57.45
CA VAL A 478 6.74 2.22 57.69
C VAL A 478 7.27 2.52 59.10
N PRO A 479 7.33 1.54 60.01
CA PRO A 479 7.87 1.76 61.34
C PRO A 479 9.41 1.91 61.31
N PRO A 480 10.04 2.52 62.34
CA PRO A 480 11.50 2.67 62.42
C PRO A 480 12.30 1.36 62.31
N HIS A 481 11.70 0.23 62.68
CA HIS A 481 12.27 -1.11 62.59
C HIS A 481 11.37 -2.00 61.73
N ALA A 482 11.34 -1.71 60.43
CA ALA A 482 10.39 -2.31 59.48
C ALA A 482 10.71 -3.75 59.07
N GLY A 483 11.93 -4.24 59.32
CA GLY A 483 12.39 -5.56 58.91
C GLY A 483 12.96 -5.56 57.49
N ASP A 484 13.05 -6.75 56.89
CA ASP A 484 13.52 -6.94 55.53
C ASP A 484 12.39 -6.69 54.50
N GLU A 485 12.77 -6.51 53.24
CA GLU A 485 11.84 -6.35 52.13
C GLU A 485 11.07 -7.64 51.86
N VAL A 486 9.78 -7.53 51.55
CA VAL A 486 8.92 -8.70 51.34
C VAL A 486 9.01 -9.26 49.91
N PRO A 487 8.84 -10.59 49.73
CA PRO A 487 8.70 -11.17 48.40
C PRO A 487 7.37 -10.74 47.74
N PRO A 488 7.26 -10.81 46.39
CA PRO A 488 6.00 -10.62 45.69
C PRO A 488 4.93 -11.60 46.19
N GLY A 489 3.68 -11.12 46.27
CA GLY A 489 2.53 -11.89 46.76
C GLY A 489 2.41 -11.93 48.28
N HIS A 490 3.25 -11.21 49.03
CA HIS A 490 3.11 -11.14 50.49
C HIS A 490 1.76 -10.51 50.88
N GLU A 491 1.13 -11.12 51.88
CA GLU A 491 -0.18 -10.71 52.39
C GLU A 491 -0.03 -9.74 53.56
N PHE A 492 -0.68 -8.58 53.45
CA PHE A 492 -0.79 -7.61 54.53
C PHE A 492 -2.24 -7.43 54.93
N ARG A 493 -2.46 -7.03 56.18
CA ARG A 493 -3.79 -6.62 56.64
C ARG A 493 -4.03 -5.17 56.24
N LEU A 494 -5.19 -4.89 55.65
CA LEU A 494 -5.65 -3.54 55.43
C LEU A 494 -6.51 -3.08 56.60
N HIS A 495 -6.04 -2.05 57.29
CA HIS A 495 -6.74 -1.45 58.41
C HIS A 495 -7.78 -0.44 57.93
N ASP A 496 -8.92 -0.33 58.64
CA ASP A 496 -9.91 0.69 58.32
C ASP A 496 -9.43 2.10 58.69
N ARG A 497 -8.50 2.22 59.64
CA ARG A 497 -7.99 3.50 60.16
C ARG A 497 -6.51 3.41 60.53
N PRO A 498 -5.75 4.52 60.37
CA PRO A 498 -4.40 4.60 60.90
C PRO A 498 -4.40 4.78 62.41
N GLU A 499 -3.45 4.16 63.09
CA GLU A 499 -3.12 4.52 64.48
C GLU A 499 -2.33 5.84 64.52
N LYS A 500 -2.44 6.58 65.63
CA LYS A 500 -1.79 7.89 65.75
C LYS A 500 -0.26 7.79 65.61
N GLU A 501 0.32 6.72 66.14
CA GLU A 501 1.77 6.49 66.10
C GLU A 501 2.28 6.33 64.68
N TRP A 502 1.50 5.74 63.78
CA TRP A 502 1.89 5.47 62.39
C TRP A 502 2.14 6.75 61.59
N LEU A 503 1.39 7.81 61.90
CA LEU A 503 1.51 9.10 61.23
C LEU A 503 2.74 9.90 61.67
N GLU A 504 3.30 9.57 62.84
CA GLU A 504 4.47 10.26 63.40
C GLU A 504 5.79 9.58 63.02
N TRP A 505 5.75 8.38 62.43
CA TRP A 505 6.95 7.63 62.07
C TRP A 505 7.81 8.32 61.01
N GLN A 506 9.10 8.46 61.33
CA GLN A 506 10.12 8.99 60.43
C GLN A 506 11.30 8.01 60.29
N PRO A 507 11.09 6.83 59.69
CA PRO A 507 12.16 5.87 59.49
C PRO A 507 13.18 6.41 58.47
N THR A 508 14.47 6.23 58.78
CA THR A 508 15.52 6.26 57.76
C THR A 508 15.59 4.89 57.11
N VAL A 509 14.76 4.65 56.11
CA VAL A 509 14.83 3.42 55.32
C VAL A 509 16.11 3.52 54.47
N SER A 510 17.15 2.75 54.82
CA SER A 510 18.39 2.79 54.04
C SER A 510 18.15 2.09 52.71
N THR A 511 18.22 2.82 51.61
CA THR A 511 18.37 2.24 50.27
C THR A 511 19.69 1.49 50.25
N ARG A 512 19.65 0.16 50.32
CA ARG A 512 20.84 -0.68 50.17
C ARG A 512 20.96 -1.17 48.75
#